data_AF-A0A4T0BPD8-F1
#
_entry.id   AF-A0A4T0BPD8-F1
#
_cell.length_a   1.000
_cell.length_b   1.000
_cell.length_c   1.000
_cell.angle_alpha   90.00
_cell.angle_beta   90.00
_cell.angle_gamma   90.00
#
_symmetry.space_group_name_H-M   'P 1'
#
loop_
_entity.id
_entity.type
_entity.pdbx_description
1 polymer ?
#
loop_
_entity_poly.entity_id
_entity_poly.type
_entity_poly.pdbx_seq_one_letter_code
_entity_poly.pdbx_strand_id
1 'polypeptide(L)'
;MYFLDHQSQAHQPAATTFATTRNQSLYTPNLSQHKPTTTMADATLFDDTFTLTGLNNQKYDRVSRVTATSADSQTILSLDINHEIYPLAVGETVQVVLASTLNLDGTKEEAGKGWREKGAEENSLADMFDYVCWGKVYRFEEGEGENIKVYVSFGGLLLYLEGPYKKLTPLRIDYVYLLIKK
;
A
#
# COMPACT_ATOMS: atom_id res chain seq x y z
N MET A 1 9.79 64.80 38.65
CA MET A 1 8.56 65.56 38.92
C MET A 1 8.20 66.33 37.65
N TYR A 2 7.00 66.03 37.13
CA TYR A 2 6.09 66.79 36.27
C TYR A 2 6.59 67.49 34.99
N PHE A 3 6.08 67.03 33.84
CA PHE A 3 5.57 67.75 32.65
C PHE A 3 5.03 66.63 31.71
N LEU A 4 3.90 66.66 30.99
CA LEU A 4 2.68 67.46 30.91
C LEU A 4 1.67 66.59 30.12
N ASP A 5 0.38 66.64 30.45
CA ASP A 5 -0.72 66.02 29.70
C ASP A 5 -0.86 66.54 28.27
N HIS A 6 -1.34 65.72 27.33
CA HIS A 6 -2.46 66.12 26.46
C HIS A 6 -3.22 64.93 25.82
N GLN A 7 -4.54 65.06 25.96
CA GLN A 7 -5.70 64.24 25.57
C GLN A 7 -5.68 63.50 24.22
N SER A 8 -6.39 62.37 24.19
CA SER A 8 -7.31 62.05 23.09
C SER A 8 -8.53 61.26 23.59
N GLN A 9 -9.71 61.72 23.21
CA GLN A 9 -11.04 61.18 23.51
C GLN A 9 -11.36 59.97 22.61
N ALA A 10 -12.20 59.04 23.08
CA ALA A 10 -13.49 58.72 22.43
C ALA A 10 -14.30 57.61 23.16
N HIS A 11 -15.54 57.98 23.51
CA HIS A 11 -16.79 57.26 23.27
C HIS A 11 -17.18 56.01 24.11
N GLN A 12 -18.20 56.23 24.96
CA GLN A 12 -19.37 55.35 25.18
C GLN A 12 -20.62 56.20 24.85
N PRO A 13 -21.74 55.63 24.34
CA PRO A 13 -22.69 54.93 25.21
C PRO A 13 -23.40 53.69 24.60
N ALA A 14 -24.06 52.97 25.50
CA ALA A 14 -24.88 51.78 25.30
C ALA A 14 -26.21 52.03 24.57
N ALA A 15 -26.72 51.01 23.88
CA ALA A 15 -28.15 50.73 23.63
C ALA A 15 -28.27 49.34 22.97
N THR A 16 -28.85 48.34 23.64
CA THR A 16 -30.28 47.97 23.59
C THR A 16 -30.50 46.73 22.72
N THR A 17 -30.70 45.61 23.43
CA THR A 17 -31.26 44.36 22.95
C THR A 17 -32.66 44.55 22.38
N PHE A 18 -32.90 44.10 21.15
CA PHE A 18 -34.19 43.57 20.72
C PHE A 18 -33.98 42.43 19.73
N ALA A 19 -34.39 41.23 20.12
CA ALA A 19 -34.56 40.09 19.25
C ALA A 19 -35.83 40.27 18.42
N THR A 20 -35.77 39.99 17.11
CA THR A 20 -36.95 39.60 16.32
C THR A 20 -36.51 38.71 15.16
N THR A 21 -37.07 37.50 15.20
CA THR A 21 -37.11 36.41 14.22
C THR A 21 -37.07 36.83 12.76
N ARG A 22 -36.17 36.23 11.98
CA ARG A 22 -36.39 36.00 10.56
C ARG A 22 -35.83 34.64 10.14
N ASN A 23 -36.75 33.72 9.93
CA ASN A 23 -36.52 32.43 9.30
C ASN A 23 -36.31 32.68 7.80
N GLN A 24 -35.15 32.33 7.25
CA GLN A 24 -35.02 31.94 5.83
C GLN A 24 -33.65 31.30 5.57
N SER A 25 -33.75 30.02 5.20
CA SER A 25 -32.72 29.14 4.65
C SER A 25 -31.79 29.82 3.65
N LEU A 26 -30.48 29.74 3.89
CA LEU A 26 -29.43 30.09 2.92
C LEU A 26 -28.42 28.95 2.85
N TYR A 27 -28.59 28.14 1.80
CA TYR A 27 -27.54 27.55 0.96
C TYR A 27 -26.18 27.28 1.61
N THR A 28 -25.98 26.09 2.17
CA THR A 28 -24.64 25.50 2.26
C THR A 28 -24.28 24.92 0.89
N PRO A 29 -23.21 25.40 0.21
CA PRO A 29 -22.73 24.71 -0.98
C PRO A 29 -22.27 23.30 -0.58
N ASN A 30 -22.75 22.34 -1.35
CA ASN A 30 -22.46 20.91 -1.28
C ASN A 30 -20.93 20.68 -1.36
N LEU A 31 -20.28 20.40 -0.22
CA LEU A 31 -19.04 19.62 -0.25
C LEU A 31 -19.46 18.17 -0.50
N SER A 32 -19.70 17.86 -1.78
CA SER A 32 -19.56 16.50 -2.25
C SER A 32 -18.12 16.14 -1.89
N GLN A 33 -17.97 15.28 -0.89
CA GLN A 33 -16.72 14.57 -0.68
C GLN A 33 -16.50 13.78 -1.96
N HIS A 34 -15.82 14.39 -2.93
CA HIS A 34 -14.98 13.64 -3.83
C HIS A 34 -13.93 13.00 -2.94
N LYS A 35 -14.28 11.83 -2.38
CA LYS A 35 -13.28 10.82 -2.06
C LYS A 35 -12.51 10.69 -3.38
N PRO A 36 -11.22 11.05 -3.43
CA PRO A 36 -10.46 10.81 -4.64
C PRO A 36 -10.69 9.35 -4.99
N THR A 37 -11.06 9.08 -6.24
CA THR A 37 -11.03 7.72 -6.77
C THR A 37 -9.55 7.38 -6.86
N THR A 38 -8.93 7.06 -5.72
CA THR A 38 -7.50 6.79 -5.63
C THR A 38 -7.27 5.49 -6.35
N THR A 39 -6.66 5.60 -7.53
CA THR A 39 -6.24 4.49 -8.34
C THR A 39 -5.25 3.65 -7.54
N MET A 40 -5.34 2.32 -7.61
CA MET A 40 -4.40 1.35 -6.97
C MET A 40 -2.90 1.63 -7.21
N ALA A 41 -2.58 2.54 -8.14
CA ALA A 41 -1.24 2.91 -8.55
C ALA A 41 -0.35 3.45 -7.42
N ASP A 42 -0.88 4.18 -6.44
CA ASP A 42 -0.03 4.83 -5.42
C ASP A 42 0.57 3.86 -4.39
N ALA A 43 -0.13 2.77 -4.10
CA ALA A 43 0.35 1.75 -3.15
C ALA A 43 1.26 0.69 -3.81
N THR A 44 1.09 0.48 -5.11
CA THR A 44 1.69 -0.63 -5.86
C THR A 44 3.12 -0.31 -6.29
N LEU A 45 4.06 -1.17 -5.93
CA LEU A 45 5.48 -1.02 -6.25
C LEU A 45 5.90 -1.91 -7.43
N PHE A 46 5.24 -3.05 -7.57
CA PHE A 46 5.47 -4.02 -8.62
C PHE A 46 4.17 -4.76 -8.91
N ASP A 47 3.87 -4.96 -10.17
CA ASP A 47 2.71 -5.72 -10.66
C ASP A 47 3.12 -6.42 -11.96
N ASP A 48 3.09 -7.75 -11.96
CA ASP A 48 3.39 -8.54 -13.14
C ASP A 48 2.62 -9.87 -13.13
N THR A 49 2.44 -10.44 -14.31
CA THR A 49 1.77 -11.73 -14.50
C THR A 49 2.80 -12.78 -14.85
N PHE A 50 2.80 -13.87 -14.08
CA PHE A 50 3.79 -14.94 -14.19
C PHE A 50 3.14 -16.25 -14.58
N THR A 51 3.81 -17.00 -15.45
CA THR A 51 3.48 -18.41 -15.73
C THR A 51 4.45 -19.31 -14.97
N LEU A 52 3.90 -20.23 -14.18
CA LEU A 52 4.69 -21.16 -13.38
C LEU A 52 5.40 -22.18 -14.27
N THR A 53 6.73 -22.22 -14.16
CA THR A 53 7.61 -23.09 -14.95
C THR A 53 8.15 -24.27 -14.14
N GLY A 54 8.06 -24.22 -12.81
CA GLY A 54 8.54 -25.30 -11.94
C GLY A 54 7.95 -25.24 -10.54
N LEU A 55 7.93 -26.40 -9.89
CA LEU A 55 7.40 -26.61 -8.55
C LEU A 55 8.29 -27.61 -7.81
N ASN A 56 8.82 -27.23 -6.65
CA ASN A 56 9.58 -28.11 -5.78
C ASN A 56 8.94 -28.17 -4.38
N ASN A 57 8.38 -29.33 -4.04
CA ASN A 57 7.69 -29.61 -2.78
C ASN A 57 8.34 -30.75 -1.98
N GLN A 58 9.58 -31.13 -2.30
CA GLN A 58 10.20 -32.34 -1.74
C GLN A 58 10.79 -32.13 -0.34
N LYS A 59 11.04 -30.87 0.05
CA LYS A 59 11.77 -30.56 1.29
C LYS A 59 10.87 -30.32 2.50
N TYR A 60 9.63 -29.88 2.28
CA TYR A 60 8.76 -29.40 3.34
C TYR A 60 7.34 -29.92 3.12
N ASP A 61 6.69 -30.31 4.22
CA ASP A 61 5.34 -30.91 4.18
C ASP A 61 4.26 -29.94 3.67
N ARG A 62 4.47 -28.62 3.86
CA ARG A 62 3.46 -27.58 3.60
C ARG A 62 3.92 -26.44 2.72
N VAL A 63 5.21 -26.43 2.36
CA VAL A 63 5.81 -25.32 1.61
C VAL A 63 6.40 -25.85 0.32
N SER A 64 5.98 -25.23 -0.79
CA SER A 64 6.56 -25.46 -2.10
C SER A 64 7.35 -24.25 -2.53
N ARG A 65 8.48 -24.46 -3.19
CA ARG A 65 9.16 -23.42 -3.96
C ARG A 65 8.67 -23.46 -5.40
N VAL A 66 7.95 -22.42 -5.82
CA VAL A 66 7.54 -22.22 -7.21
C VAL A 66 8.61 -21.42 -7.95
N THR A 67 8.85 -21.76 -9.20
CA THR A 67 9.61 -20.95 -10.15
C THR A 67 8.70 -20.52 -11.28
N ALA A 68 8.80 -19.26 -11.69
CA ALA A 68 7.93 -18.70 -12.72
C ALA A 68 8.66 -17.64 -13.55
N THR A 69 8.11 -17.37 -14.73
CA THR A 69 8.63 -16.36 -15.67
C THR A 69 7.52 -15.40 -16.04
N SER A 70 7.84 -14.09 -16.10
CA SER A 70 6.86 -13.07 -16.47
C SER A 70 6.37 -13.24 -17.90
N ALA A 71 5.20 -12.68 -18.22
CA ALA A 71 4.59 -12.76 -19.54
C ALA A 71 5.48 -12.18 -20.66
N ASP A 72 6.28 -11.15 -20.35
CA ASP A 72 7.26 -10.55 -21.26
C ASP A 72 8.64 -11.22 -21.23
N SER A 73 8.80 -12.28 -20.43
CA SER A 73 10.05 -13.03 -20.24
C SER A 73 11.23 -12.21 -19.73
N GLN A 74 10.98 -11.04 -19.13
CA GLN A 74 12.04 -10.18 -18.58
C GLN A 74 12.32 -10.43 -17.10
N THR A 75 11.35 -10.99 -16.36
CA THR A 75 11.45 -11.20 -14.92
C THR A 75 11.37 -12.68 -14.58
N ILE A 76 12.29 -13.16 -13.74
CA ILE A 76 12.27 -14.50 -13.15
C ILE A 76 11.87 -14.38 -11.69
N LEU A 77 10.99 -15.29 -11.26
CA LEU A 77 10.48 -15.38 -9.90
C LEU A 77 10.80 -16.76 -9.31
N SER A 78 11.29 -16.78 -8.07
CA SER A 78 11.30 -17.97 -7.22
C SER A 78 10.67 -17.62 -5.87
N LEU A 79 9.60 -18.30 -5.50
CA LEU A 79 8.79 -17.96 -4.34
C LEU A 79 8.42 -19.19 -3.51
N ASP A 80 8.58 -19.10 -2.20
CA ASP A 80 8.07 -20.10 -1.26
C ASP A 80 6.58 -19.79 -0.94
N ILE A 81 5.70 -20.77 -1.17
CA ILE A 81 4.25 -20.68 -0.92
C ILE A 81 3.82 -21.78 0.03
N ASN A 82 2.91 -21.45 0.95
CA ASN A 82 2.17 -22.47 1.70
C ASN A 82 1.12 -23.12 0.78
N HIS A 83 1.43 -24.31 0.27
CA HIS A 83 0.62 -24.99 -0.73
C HIS A 83 -0.61 -25.70 -0.14
N GLU A 84 -0.74 -25.81 1.18
CA GLU A 84 -1.97 -26.35 1.80
C GLU A 84 -3.14 -25.38 1.65
N ILE A 85 -2.87 -24.07 1.74
CA ILE A 85 -3.90 -23.02 1.68
C ILE A 85 -4.00 -22.36 0.31
N TYR A 86 -2.91 -22.36 -0.47
CA TYR A 86 -2.88 -21.78 -1.82
C TYR A 86 -2.14 -22.72 -2.78
N PRO A 87 -2.82 -23.77 -3.28
CA PRO A 87 -2.20 -24.74 -4.17
C PRO A 87 -1.98 -24.13 -5.55
N LEU A 88 -0.79 -24.38 -6.11
CA LEU A 88 -0.38 -23.93 -7.43
C LEU A 88 0.19 -25.09 -8.25
N ALA A 89 -0.02 -25.06 -9.56
CA ALA A 89 0.47 -26.06 -10.50
C ALA A 89 1.40 -25.46 -11.57
N VAL A 90 2.30 -26.29 -12.11
CA VAL A 90 3.12 -25.89 -13.28
C VAL A 90 2.20 -25.64 -14.48
N GLY A 91 2.47 -24.56 -15.22
CA GLY A 91 1.65 -24.08 -16.34
C GLY A 91 0.52 -23.14 -15.94
N GLU A 92 0.25 -22.98 -14.63
CA GLU A 92 -0.71 -21.99 -14.14
C GLU A 92 -0.16 -20.58 -14.27
N THR A 93 -1.05 -19.62 -14.53
CA THR A 93 -0.73 -18.20 -14.59
C THR A 93 -1.27 -17.52 -13.34
N VAL A 94 -0.46 -16.64 -12.73
CA VAL A 94 -0.83 -15.88 -11.53
C VAL A 94 -0.42 -14.42 -11.68
N GLN A 95 -1.22 -13.50 -11.15
CA GLN A 95 -0.83 -12.11 -10.97
C GLN A 95 -0.13 -11.97 -9.62
N VAL A 96 1.07 -11.39 -9.62
CA VAL A 96 1.85 -11.11 -8.42
C VAL A 96 2.04 -9.61 -8.28
N VAL A 97 1.59 -9.08 -7.15
CA VAL A 97 1.69 -7.66 -6.81
C VAL A 97 2.48 -7.50 -5.51
N LEU A 98 3.41 -6.54 -5.50
CA LEU A 98 4.06 -6.07 -4.28
C LEU A 98 3.63 -4.63 -4.00
N ALA A 99 3.11 -4.39 -2.80
CA ALA A 99 2.60 -3.10 -2.38
C ALA A 99 3.26 -2.59 -1.10
N SER A 100 3.34 -1.28 -0.94
CA SER A 100 3.88 -0.63 0.27
C SER A 100 2.87 -0.51 1.41
N THR A 101 1.58 -0.65 1.12
CA THR A 101 0.46 -0.57 2.07
C THR A 101 -0.72 -1.39 1.56
N LEU A 102 -1.64 -1.77 2.43
CA LEU A 102 -2.94 -2.36 2.06
C LEU A 102 -4.05 -1.32 1.92
N ASN A 103 -3.78 -0.07 2.31
CA ASN A 103 -4.78 0.99 2.22
C ASN A 103 -4.98 1.40 0.77
N LEU A 104 -6.24 1.46 0.34
CA LEU A 104 -6.63 1.82 -1.03
C LEU A 104 -6.21 3.26 -1.40
N ASP A 105 -6.01 4.12 -0.40
CA ASP A 105 -5.60 5.51 -0.58
C ASP A 105 -4.07 5.70 -0.64
N GLY A 106 -3.28 4.61 -0.59
CA GLY A 106 -1.82 4.67 -0.62
C GLY A 106 -1.18 5.16 0.68
N THR A 107 -1.97 5.44 1.72
CA THR A 107 -1.40 5.84 3.02
C THR A 107 -0.64 4.68 3.64
N LYS A 108 0.63 4.92 3.99
CA LYS A 108 1.46 3.92 4.66
C LYS A 108 0.95 3.71 6.08
N GLU A 109 0.77 2.45 6.46
CA GLU A 109 0.57 2.11 7.86
C GLU A 109 1.85 2.40 8.63
N GLU A 110 1.72 3.11 9.75
CA GLU A 110 2.83 3.48 10.60
C GLU A 110 3.40 2.22 11.26
N ALA A 111 4.67 1.92 10.99
CA ALA A 111 5.36 0.78 11.58
C ALA A 111 5.34 0.90 13.11
N GLY A 112 4.56 0.06 13.78
CA GLY A 112 4.38 0.08 15.24
C GLY A 112 2.93 0.17 15.70
N LYS A 113 1.97 0.47 14.80
CA LYS A 113 0.57 0.16 15.10
C LYS A 113 0.41 -1.36 15.15
N GLY A 114 0.00 -1.88 16.30
CA GLY A 114 -0.29 -3.31 16.47
C GLY A 114 -1.31 -3.77 15.43
N TRP A 115 -1.16 -5.03 14.98
CA TRP A 115 -2.14 -5.64 14.09
C TRP A 115 -3.53 -5.58 14.71
N ARG A 116 -4.50 -5.07 13.96
CA ARG A 116 -5.93 -5.10 14.31
C ARG A 116 -6.69 -5.82 13.20
N GLU A 117 -7.65 -6.64 13.58
CA GLU A 117 -8.63 -7.14 12.62
C GLU A 117 -9.39 -5.93 12.03
N LYS A 118 -9.43 -5.83 10.70
CA LYS A 118 -10.21 -4.81 10.03
C LYS A 118 -11.69 -5.15 10.18
N GLY A 119 -12.51 -4.14 10.49
CA GLY A 119 -13.96 -4.30 10.50
C GLY A 119 -14.49 -4.58 9.09
N ALA A 120 -15.63 -5.26 8.96
CA ALA A 120 -16.22 -5.66 7.67
C ALA A 120 -16.52 -4.51 6.69
N GLU A 121 -16.48 -3.24 7.14
CA GLU A 121 -16.68 -2.04 6.30
C GLU A 121 -15.36 -1.41 5.82
N GLU A 122 -14.20 -1.88 6.29
CA GLU A 122 -12.88 -1.36 5.92
C GLU A 122 -12.28 -2.14 4.73
N ASN A 123 -12.76 -1.87 3.50
CA ASN A 123 -12.16 -2.45 2.28
C ASN A 123 -10.68 -2.09 2.14
N SER A 124 -9.89 -3.05 1.67
CA SER A 124 -8.44 -2.95 1.49
C SER A 124 -7.98 -3.63 0.19
N LEU A 125 -6.71 -3.43 -0.16
CA LEU A 125 -6.11 -4.17 -1.28
C LEU A 125 -6.17 -5.68 -1.09
N ALA A 126 -6.10 -6.17 0.16
CA ALA A 126 -6.09 -7.60 0.45
C ALA A 126 -7.38 -8.31 0.02
N ASP A 127 -8.52 -7.62 0.02
CA ASP A 127 -9.82 -8.20 -0.34
C ASP A 127 -9.94 -8.57 -1.83
N MET A 128 -9.00 -8.12 -2.66
CA MET A 128 -8.94 -8.38 -4.09
C MET A 128 -7.99 -9.52 -4.48
N PHE A 129 -7.30 -10.13 -3.51
CA PHE A 129 -6.28 -11.17 -3.74
C PHE A 129 -6.52 -12.38 -2.84
N ASP A 130 -6.11 -13.55 -3.33
CA ASP A 130 -6.38 -14.83 -2.68
C ASP A 130 -5.30 -15.21 -1.65
N TYR A 131 -4.10 -14.66 -1.82
CA TYR A 131 -2.95 -14.94 -0.96
C TYR A 131 -2.20 -13.66 -0.63
N VAL A 132 -2.07 -13.37 0.67
CA VAL A 132 -1.47 -12.14 1.17
C VAL A 132 -0.40 -12.45 2.22
N CYS A 133 0.77 -11.83 2.10
CA CYS A 133 1.86 -11.97 3.06
C CYS A 133 2.50 -10.60 3.32
N TRP A 134 2.93 -10.35 4.56
CA TRP A 134 3.72 -9.17 4.92
C TRP A 134 5.17 -9.59 5.20
N GLY A 135 6.13 -8.83 4.67
CA GLY A 135 7.53 -9.23 4.71
C GLY A 135 8.49 -8.06 4.58
N LYS A 136 9.77 -8.40 4.70
CA LYS A 136 10.88 -7.45 4.63
C LYS A 136 11.78 -7.75 3.44
N VAL A 137 12.07 -6.72 2.65
CA VAL A 137 13.15 -6.77 1.66
C VAL A 137 14.47 -6.69 2.41
N TYR A 138 15.28 -7.75 2.32
CA TYR A 138 16.48 -7.88 3.15
C TYR A 138 17.77 -7.82 2.35
N ARG A 139 17.69 -7.98 1.01
CA ARG A 139 18.86 -7.88 0.13
C ARG A 139 18.45 -7.35 -1.22
N PHE A 140 19.28 -6.44 -1.72
CA PHE A 140 19.28 -5.96 -3.09
C PHE A 140 20.66 -6.15 -3.67
N GLU A 141 20.71 -6.60 -4.91
CA GLU A 141 21.97 -6.72 -5.65
C GLU A 141 21.81 -6.06 -7.01
N GLU A 142 22.77 -5.21 -7.34
CA GLU A 142 22.95 -4.74 -8.70
C GLU A 142 23.61 -5.88 -9.47
N GLY A 143 22.89 -6.44 -10.47
CA GLY A 143 23.39 -7.56 -11.26
C GLY A 143 24.39 -7.10 -12.32
N GLU A 144 24.81 -8.03 -13.17
CA GLU A 144 25.57 -7.70 -14.38
C GLU A 144 24.58 -7.22 -15.46
N GLY A 145 24.84 -6.04 -16.05
CA GLY A 145 23.99 -5.45 -17.09
C GLY A 145 22.83 -4.60 -16.55
N GLU A 146 21.63 -4.73 -17.16
CA GLU A 146 20.45 -3.91 -16.82
C GLU A 146 19.52 -4.56 -15.78
N ASN A 147 19.85 -5.77 -15.31
CA ASN A 147 19.04 -6.52 -14.36
C ASN A 147 19.53 -6.35 -12.92
N ILE A 148 18.58 -6.34 -11.99
CA ILE A 148 18.85 -6.35 -10.55
C ILE A 148 18.15 -7.54 -9.88
N LYS A 149 18.64 -7.91 -8.71
CA LYS A 149 18.10 -9.00 -7.89
C LYS A 149 17.53 -8.47 -6.59
N VAL A 150 16.35 -8.93 -6.25
CA VAL A 150 15.62 -8.52 -5.04
C VAL A 150 15.25 -9.75 -4.23
N TYR A 151 15.53 -9.70 -2.94
CA TYR A 151 15.22 -10.78 -2.02
C TYR A 151 14.33 -10.28 -0.89
N VAL A 152 13.19 -10.93 -0.72
CA VAL A 152 12.18 -10.60 0.30
C VAL A 152 11.93 -11.82 1.18
N SER A 153 11.72 -11.59 2.47
CA SER A 153 11.35 -12.63 3.43
C SER A 153 10.01 -12.32 4.06
N PHE A 154 9.06 -13.25 3.94
CA PHE A 154 7.74 -13.23 4.55
C PHE A 154 7.71 -14.22 5.72
N GLY A 155 8.38 -13.85 6.82
CA GLY A 155 8.45 -14.72 8.01
C GLY A 155 9.18 -16.06 7.78
N GLY A 156 10.10 -16.12 6.82
CA GLY A 156 10.83 -17.35 6.45
C GLY A 156 10.46 -17.92 5.09
N LEU A 157 9.31 -17.53 4.52
CA LEU A 157 8.99 -17.79 3.11
C LEU A 157 9.76 -16.79 2.24
N LEU A 158 10.62 -17.29 1.34
CA LEU A 158 11.51 -16.44 0.57
C LEU A 158 10.93 -16.14 -0.81
N LEU A 159 11.10 -14.89 -1.23
CA LEU A 159 10.92 -14.45 -2.62
C LEU A 159 12.26 -13.98 -3.17
N TYR A 160 12.53 -14.42 -4.39
CA TYR A 160 13.60 -13.97 -5.26
C TYR A 160 12.99 -13.42 -6.54
N LEU A 161 13.37 -12.21 -6.92
CA LEU A 161 13.07 -11.60 -8.21
C LEU A 161 14.37 -11.20 -8.90
N GLU A 162 14.45 -11.49 -10.20
CA GLU A 162 15.51 -11.01 -11.08
C GLU A 162 14.88 -10.44 -12.34
N GLY A 163 15.22 -9.20 -12.69
CA GLY A 163 14.64 -8.52 -13.84
C GLY A 163 15.12 -7.08 -14.00
N PRO A 164 14.54 -6.32 -14.94
CA PRO A 164 15.05 -5.00 -15.32
C PRO A 164 15.00 -3.99 -14.18
N TYR A 165 16.02 -3.13 -14.09
CA TYR A 165 16.12 -2.06 -13.10
C TYR A 165 14.82 -1.24 -13.00
N LYS A 166 14.23 -0.87 -14.15
CA LYS A 166 13.00 -0.05 -14.22
C LYS A 166 11.81 -0.68 -13.48
N LYS A 167 11.68 -2.01 -13.49
CA LYS A 167 10.58 -2.73 -12.83
C LYS A 167 10.82 -2.92 -11.34
N LEU A 168 12.07 -3.19 -10.94
CA LEU A 168 12.38 -3.64 -9.59
C LEU A 168 12.91 -2.53 -8.65
N THR A 169 13.25 -1.35 -9.17
CA THR A 169 13.72 -0.21 -8.36
C THR A 169 12.73 0.27 -7.30
N PRO A 170 11.40 0.33 -7.54
CA PRO A 170 10.43 0.75 -6.51
C PRO A 170 10.43 -0.13 -5.25
N LEU A 171 10.99 -1.34 -5.34
CA LEU A 171 11.08 -2.27 -4.21
C LEU A 171 12.20 -1.91 -3.22
N ARG A 172 13.00 -0.85 -3.46
CA ARG A 172 14.05 -0.35 -2.54
C ARG A 172 13.45 0.30 -1.28
N ILE A 173 12.65 -0.46 -0.56
CA ILE A 173 12.03 -0.10 0.71
C ILE A 173 12.14 -1.30 1.67
N ASP A 174 11.92 -1.07 2.97
CA ASP A 174 12.08 -2.14 3.96
C ASP A 174 10.94 -3.16 3.92
N TYR A 175 9.68 -2.73 4.05
CA TYR A 175 8.55 -3.63 4.21
C TYR A 175 7.60 -3.58 3.03
N VAL A 176 7.12 -4.77 2.63
CA VAL A 176 6.22 -4.95 1.50
C VAL A 176 5.13 -5.98 1.81
N TYR A 177 3.98 -5.80 1.19
CA TYR A 177 2.93 -6.79 1.09
C TYR A 177 3.06 -7.55 -0.23
N LEU A 178 3.09 -8.87 -0.16
CA LEU A 178 2.89 -9.77 -1.30
C LEU A 178 1.42 -10.08 -1.44
N LEU A 179 0.90 -9.90 -2.65
CA LEU A 179 -0.49 -10.11 -3.03
C LEU A 179 -0.51 -10.99 -4.28
N ILE A 180 -1.23 -12.11 -4.24
CA ILE A 180 -1.31 -13.05 -5.37
C ILE A 180 -2.76 -13.45 -5.62
N LYS A 181 -3.12 -13.52 -6.90
CA LYS A 181 -4.37 -14.12 -7.37
C LYS A 181 -4.15 -14.88 -8.67
N LYS A 182 -5.07 -15.79 -8.96
CA LYS A 182 -5.08 -16.59 -10.19
C LYS A 182 -5.73 -15.83 -11.35
#